data_AF-A0A940NNK1-F1
#
_entry.id   AF-A0A940NNK1-F1
#
_cell.length_a   1.000
_cell.length_b   1.000
_cell.length_c   1.000
_cell.angle_alpha   90.00
_cell.angle_beta   90.00
_cell.angle_gamma   90.00
#
_symmetry.space_group_name_H-M   'P 1'
#
loop_
_entity.id
_entity.type
_entity.pdbx_description
1 polymer ?
#
loop_
_entity_poly.entity_id
_entity_poly.type
_entity_poly.pdbx_seq_one_letter_code
_entity_poly.pdbx_strand_id
1 'polypeptide(L)'
;MATQKLNLLSAPTFSWLDVNGVERELPDTAPEIIRVNANEDRITRLDITDSTDLTVQSSGTVIMNITAKDAVLHTQIHAGYGEQIRFIQVFRNGSAVSEVTAVLDDTAHLELIQLYLNPMDTVSGIQVHQNGRKSVFTSNIGYLLDGEDALDINLDVVQNGKKTESNTDVKGVLRGHAKKTFRGTIDFRNGAAGSVGAEREEVLLMDETVQNKTVPVILCAEEDVAGTHGASIGQ
;
A
#
# COMPACT_ATOMS: atom_id res chain seq x y z
N MET A 1 6.50 24.16 8.88
CA MET A 1 6.28 22.80 8.36
C MET A 1 7.49 22.44 7.50
N ALA A 2 7.95 21.19 7.55
CA ALA A 2 9.07 20.73 6.73
C ALA A 2 8.51 19.98 5.51
N THR A 3 8.96 20.34 4.32
CA THR A 3 8.67 19.57 3.11
C THR A 3 9.39 18.24 3.17
N GLN A 4 8.64 17.15 3.07
CA GLN A 4 9.18 15.79 3.02
C GLN A 4 8.98 15.19 1.63
N LYS A 5 9.94 14.36 1.22
CA LYS A 5 9.84 13.52 0.03
C LYS A 5 9.28 12.17 0.42
N LEU A 6 8.12 11.84 -0.13
CA LEU A 6 7.37 10.62 0.12
C LEU A 6 7.26 9.79 -1.15
N ASN A 7 6.89 8.52 -1.01
CA ASN A 7 6.62 7.61 -2.13
C ASN A 7 7.74 7.57 -3.19
N LEU A 8 8.98 7.63 -2.73
CA LEU A 8 10.16 7.55 -3.57
C LEU A 8 10.25 6.18 -4.25
N LEU A 9 10.52 6.18 -5.56
CA LEU A 9 10.83 4.95 -6.26
C LEU A 9 12.19 4.39 -5.80
N SER A 10 12.27 3.08 -5.59
CA SER A 10 13.49 2.38 -5.21
C SER A 10 14.63 2.55 -6.22
N ALA A 11 14.29 2.78 -7.49
CA ALA A 11 15.22 3.20 -8.53
C ALA A 11 14.62 4.39 -9.30
N PRO A 12 15.32 5.55 -9.38
CA PRO A 12 14.82 6.70 -10.10
C PRO A 12 14.75 6.38 -11.60
N THR A 13 13.52 6.21 -12.09
CA THR A 13 13.21 5.80 -13.46
C THR A 13 12.02 6.65 -13.95
N PHE A 14 11.83 6.75 -15.26
CA PHE A 14 10.69 7.46 -15.84
C PHE A 14 10.54 8.92 -15.38
N SER A 15 11.65 9.63 -15.12
CA SER A 15 11.64 10.98 -14.53
C SER A 15 10.82 12.01 -15.31
N TRP A 16 10.64 11.82 -16.62
CA TRP A 16 9.81 12.68 -17.46
C TRP A 16 8.30 12.56 -17.19
N LEU A 17 7.87 11.53 -16.45
CA LEU A 17 6.47 11.33 -16.03
C LEU A 17 6.16 11.95 -14.66
N ASP A 18 7.16 12.49 -13.97
CA ASP A 18 7.02 13.04 -12.61
C ASP A 18 6.42 12.01 -11.63
N VAL A 19 7.07 10.85 -11.54
CA VAL A 19 6.63 9.68 -10.75
C VAL A 19 7.67 9.21 -9.73
N ASN A 20 8.82 9.87 -9.59
CA ASN A 20 9.90 9.41 -8.72
C ASN A 20 9.68 9.67 -7.23
N GLY A 21 8.57 10.32 -6.88
CA GLY A 21 8.18 10.66 -5.53
C GLY A 21 7.22 11.83 -5.53
N VAL A 22 6.75 12.19 -4.34
CA VAL A 22 5.90 13.35 -4.11
C VAL A 22 6.47 14.16 -2.96
N GLU A 23 6.44 15.48 -3.11
CA GLU A 23 6.78 16.40 -2.03
C GLU A 23 5.50 16.86 -1.34
N ARG A 24 5.47 16.78 0.00
CA ARG A 24 4.36 17.23 0.84
C ARG A 24 4.88 17.98 2.05
N GLU A 25 4.16 19.02 2.43
CA GLU A 25 4.29 19.61 3.76
C GLU A 25 3.46 18.76 4.74
N LEU A 26 4.10 18.28 5.80
CA LEU A 26 3.40 17.50 6.81
C LEU A 26 2.92 18.39 7.96
N PRO A 27 1.73 18.12 8.52
CA PRO A 27 1.25 18.78 9.73
C PRO A 27 2.22 18.50 10.89
N ASP A 28 2.41 19.50 11.73
CA ASP A 28 3.21 19.39 12.95
C ASP A 28 2.29 19.02 14.13
N THR A 29 1.70 17.83 14.04
CA THR A 29 0.75 17.29 15.03
C THR A 29 1.31 16.03 15.67
N ALA A 30 1.32 15.97 17.00
CA ALA A 30 1.70 14.77 17.72
C ALA A 30 0.65 13.66 17.49
N PRO A 31 1.05 12.46 17.03
CA PRO A 31 0.11 11.40 16.72
C PRO A 31 -0.40 10.70 17.98
N GLU A 32 -1.64 10.18 17.92
CA GLU A 32 -2.12 9.20 18.89
C GLU A 32 -1.37 7.87 18.71
N ILE A 33 -0.92 7.25 19.79
CA ILE A 33 -0.19 5.98 19.72
C ILE A 33 -1.12 4.83 20.10
N ILE A 34 -1.37 3.93 19.15
CA ILE A 34 -2.25 2.76 19.32
C ILE A 34 -1.44 1.48 19.12
N ARG A 35 -1.63 0.49 20.00
CA ARG A 35 -1.03 -0.84 19.87
C ARG A 35 -2.13 -1.90 19.89
N VAL A 36 -2.16 -2.74 18.87
CA VAL A 36 -3.16 -3.79 18.70
C VAL A 36 -2.46 -5.15 18.66
N ASN A 37 -2.81 -6.00 19.64
CA ASN A 37 -2.63 -7.44 19.51
C ASN A 37 -3.93 -7.98 18.92
N ALA A 38 -3.90 -8.37 17.64
CA ALA A 38 -5.07 -8.91 16.99
C ALA A 38 -5.44 -10.27 17.60
N ASN A 39 -6.68 -10.66 17.38
CA ASN A 39 -7.25 -11.88 17.93
C ASN A 39 -8.11 -12.54 16.85
N GLU A 40 -7.96 -13.85 16.68
CA GLU A 40 -8.69 -14.61 15.65
C GLU A 40 -10.20 -14.66 15.91
N ASP A 41 -10.63 -14.60 17.18
CA ASP A 41 -12.03 -14.67 17.58
C ASP A 41 -12.74 -13.31 17.54
N ARG A 42 -12.00 -12.21 17.31
CA ARG A 42 -12.56 -10.84 17.38
C ARG A 42 -11.94 -9.88 16.38
N ILE A 43 -12.82 -9.20 15.64
CA ILE A 43 -12.44 -8.08 14.78
C ILE A 43 -12.20 -6.83 15.65
N THR A 44 -11.00 -6.26 15.58
CA THR A 44 -10.70 -4.94 16.15
C THR A 44 -11.07 -3.85 15.15
N ARG A 45 -11.81 -2.83 15.58
CA ARG A 45 -12.18 -1.67 14.75
C ARG A 45 -11.64 -0.40 15.39
N LEU A 46 -10.99 0.43 14.60
CA LEU A 46 -10.45 1.74 14.97
C LEU A 46 -11.07 2.79 14.06
N ASP A 47 -11.58 3.87 14.64
CA ASP A 47 -12.07 5.03 13.90
C ASP A 47 -11.08 6.18 14.10
N ILE A 48 -10.45 6.60 13.02
CA ILE A 48 -9.29 7.50 13.02
C ILE A 48 -9.70 8.84 12.42
N THR A 49 -9.62 9.88 13.25
CA THR A 49 -10.00 11.25 12.89
C THR A 49 -8.82 12.23 12.92
N ASP A 50 -7.64 11.79 13.35
CA ASP A 50 -6.43 12.61 13.45
C ASP A 50 -5.17 11.73 13.21
N SER A 51 -3.99 12.35 13.23
CA SER A 51 -2.70 11.68 13.07
C SER A 51 -2.50 10.55 14.08
N THR A 52 -2.01 9.40 13.62
CA THR A 52 -1.96 8.16 14.41
C THR A 52 -0.73 7.33 14.07
N ASP A 53 -0.06 6.84 15.10
CA ASP A 53 0.97 5.80 15.03
C ASP A 53 0.38 4.48 15.56
N LEU A 54 0.18 3.53 14.67
CA LEU A 54 -0.43 2.23 14.95
C LEU A 54 0.61 1.10 14.85
N THR A 55 0.65 0.22 15.84
CA THR A 55 1.34 -1.08 15.74
C THR A 55 0.34 -2.22 15.79
N VAL A 56 0.44 -3.18 14.86
CA VAL A 56 -0.39 -4.38 14.80
C VAL A 56 0.49 -5.64 14.83
N GLN A 57 0.13 -6.60 15.68
CA GLN A 57 0.78 -7.91 15.76
C GLN A 57 -0.24 -9.00 16.11
N SER A 58 0.17 -10.27 16.01
CA SER A 58 -0.66 -11.46 16.26
C SER A 58 -1.77 -11.70 15.24
N SER A 59 -2.19 -12.95 15.10
CA SER A 59 -3.25 -13.33 14.15
C SER A 59 -4.60 -12.66 14.46
N GLY A 60 -5.30 -12.22 13.41
CA GLY A 60 -6.65 -11.67 13.52
C GLY A 60 -6.97 -10.65 12.45
N THR A 61 -8.12 -9.98 12.60
CA THR A 61 -8.57 -8.93 11.68
C THR A 61 -8.63 -7.57 12.38
N VAL A 62 -8.03 -6.56 11.77
CA VAL A 62 -8.07 -5.16 12.25
C VAL A 62 -8.59 -4.28 11.12
N ILE A 63 -9.58 -3.45 11.44
CA ILE A 63 -10.17 -2.48 10.52
C ILE A 63 -9.89 -1.08 11.05
N MET A 64 -9.32 -0.23 10.20
CA MET A 64 -9.02 1.17 10.44
C MET A 64 -9.89 2.01 9.50
N ASN A 65 -10.98 2.57 10.02
CA ASN A 65 -11.79 3.55 9.31
C ASN A 65 -11.13 4.92 9.47
N ILE A 66 -10.91 5.63 8.37
CA ILE A 66 -10.17 6.88 8.36
C ILE A 66 -11.06 7.96 7.75
N THR A 67 -11.39 8.96 8.56
CA THR A 67 -12.11 10.17 8.15
C THR A 67 -11.32 11.43 8.47
N ALA A 68 -10.06 11.26 8.88
CA ALA A 68 -9.14 12.35 9.19
C ALA A 68 -8.89 13.23 7.96
N LYS A 69 -8.56 14.49 8.20
CA LYS A 69 -8.13 15.44 7.17
C LYS A 69 -6.77 15.99 7.54
N ASP A 70 -5.90 16.03 6.55
CA ASP A 70 -4.53 16.50 6.67
C ASP A 70 -3.80 15.78 7.82
N ALA A 71 -3.95 14.46 7.89
CA ALA A 71 -3.38 13.62 8.96
C ALA A 71 -2.20 12.79 8.47
N VAL A 72 -1.27 12.50 9.39
CA VAL A 72 -0.15 11.57 9.16
C VAL A 72 -0.43 10.26 9.89
N LEU A 73 -0.43 9.17 9.14
CA LEU A 73 -0.77 7.84 9.64
C LEU A 73 0.40 6.90 9.43
N HIS A 74 1.10 6.52 10.49
CA HIS A 74 2.11 5.47 10.43
C HIS A 74 1.52 4.17 10.96
N THR A 75 1.60 3.10 10.19
CA THR A 75 1.16 1.77 10.60
C THR A 75 2.32 0.78 10.46
N GLN A 76 2.68 0.15 11.57
CA GLN A 76 3.68 -0.92 11.61
C GLN A 76 2.98 -2.25 11.88
N ILE A 77 3.21 -3.24 11.02
CA ILE A 77 2.63 -4.57 11.13
C ILE A 77 3.76 -5.60 11.25
N HIS A 78 3.71 -6.45 12.27
CA HIS A 78 4.58 -7.62 12.35
C HIS A 78 3.72 -8.87 12.42
N ALA A 79 3.83 -9.72 11.41
CA ALA A 79 3.25 -11.06 11.41
C ALA A 79 4.37 -12.06 11.73
N GLY A 80 4.32 -12.61 12.94
CA GLY A 80 5.26 -13.61 13.43
C GLY A 80 5.08 -14.97 12.76
N TYR A 81 5.86 -15.97 13.22
CA TYR A 81 5.84 -17.33 12.65
C TYR A 81 4.42 -17.90 12.52
N GLY A 82 4.00 -18.16 11.29
CA GLY A 82 2.70 -18.74 10.98
C GLY A 82 1.48 -17.87 11.31
N GLU A 83 1.68 -16.62 11.73
CA GLU A 83 0.58 -15.71 12.06
C GLU A 83 -0.15 -15.24 10.81
N GLN A 84 -1.45 -14.98 10.94
CA GLN A 84 -2.31 -14.53 9.84
C GLN A 84 -3.02 -13.24 10.21
N ILE A 85 -2.61 -12.14 9.59
CA ILE A 85 -3.15 -10.80 9.84
C ILE A 85 -3.93 -10.35 8.61
N ARG A 86 -5.20 -9.96 8.82
CA ARG A 86 -5.97 -9.19 7.86
C ARG A 86 -6.08 -7.75 8.34
N PHE A 87 -5.43 -6.83 7.63
CA PHE A 87 -5.46 -5.40 7.93
C PHE A 87 -6.25 -4.67 6.86
N ILE A 88 -7.27 -3.90 7.28
CA ILE A 88 -8.18 -3.20 6.39
C ILE A 88 -8.13 -1.71 6.70
N GLN A 89 -7.73 -0.86 5.74
CA GLN A 89 -7.89 0.59 5.84
C GLN A 89 -9.00 1.07 4.91
N VAL A 90 -9.86 1.93 5.43
CA VAL A 90 -10.95 2.54 4.65
C VAL A 90 -10.88 4.05 4.79
N PHE A 91 -10.33 4.73 3.79
CA PHE A 91 -10.27 6.19 3.69
C PHE A 91 -11.60 6.69 3.13
N ARG A 92 -12.26 7.60 3.86
CA ARG A 92 -13.56 8.17 3.47
C ARG A 92 -13.55 9.68 3.62
N ASN A 93 -13.71 10.39 2.50
CA ASN A 93 -13.90 11.85 2.50
C ASN A 93 -12.87 12.58 3.38
N GLY A 94 -11.59 12.23 3.24
CA GLY A 94 -10.50 12.71 4.07
C GLY A 94 -9.18 12.71 3.30
N SER A 95 -8.22 13.52 3.73
CA SER A 95 -6.86 13.62 3.19
C SER A 95 -5.86 13.08 4.20
N ALA A 96 -4.89 12.29 3.75
CA ALA A 96 -3.85 11.76 4.64
C ALA A 96 -2.54 11.49 3.90
N VAL A 97 -1.46 11.54 4.65
CA VAL A 97 -0.21 10.85 4.33
C VAL A 97 -0.21 9.58 5.16
N SER A 98 -0.33 8.42 4.51
CA SER A 98 -0.35 7.12 5.17
C SER A 98 0.85 6.28 4.77
N GLU A 99 1.59 5.79 5.77
CA GLU A 99 2.70 4.87 5.57
C GLU A 99 2.41 3.55 6.30
N VAL A 100 2.35 2.46 5.56
CA VAL A 100 2.24 1.11 6.10
C VAL A 100 3.58 0.41 5.90
N THR A 101 4.22 -0.02 6.99
CA THR A 101 5.39 -0.90 6.95
C THR A 101 5.04 -2.25 7.56
N ALA A 102 5.36 -3.33 6.88
CA ALA A 102 5.12 -4.68 7.37
C ALA A 102 6.36 -5.57 7.31
N VAL A 103 6.51 -6.45 8.30
CA VAL A 103 7.51 -7.52 8.33
C VAL A 103 6.81 -8.86 8.53
N LEU A 104 7.15 -9.83 7.69
CA LEU A 104 6.57 -11.17 7.74
C LEU A 104 7.66 -12.21 8.01
N ASP A 105 7.45 -13.00 9.06
CA ASP A 105 8.31 -14.12 9.44
C ASP A 105 7.91 -15.42 8.70
N ASP A 106 8.60 -16.52 9.01
CA ASP A 106 8.40 -17.81 8.34
C ASP A 106 6.93 -18.22 8.36
N THR A 107 6.39 -18.56 7.17
CA THR A 107 4.99 -18.98 6.98
C THR A 107 3.91 -17.96 7.38
N ALA A 108 4.29 -16.73 7.71
CA ALA A 108 3.35 -15.66 8.06
C ALA A 108 2.54 -15.21 6.84
N HIS A 109 1.29 -14.78 7.07
CA HIS A 109 0.41 -14.25 6.04
C HIS A 109 -0.11 -12.87 6.44
N LEU A 110 0.09 -11.89 5.56
CA LEU A 110 -0.57 -10.60 5.63
C LEU A 110 -1.50 -10.41 4.44
N GLU A 111 -2.78 -10.17 4.71
CA GLU A 111 -3.73 -9.63 3.75
C GLU A 111 -3.98 -8.15 4.08
N LEU A 112 -3.55 -7.26 3.19
CA LEU A 112 -3.80 -5.82 3.26
C LEU A 112 -4.94 -5.46 2.30
N ILE A 113 -6.00 -4.85 2.82
CA ILE A 113 -7.10 -4.32 2.01
C ILE A 113 -7.17 -2.81 2.23
N GLN A 114 -7.07 -2.02 1.16
CA GLN A 114 -7.17 -0.57 1.24
C GLN A 114 -8.27 -0.07 0.31
N LEU A 115 -9.19 0.72 0.86
CA LEU A 115 -10.28 1.35 0.13
C LEU A 115 -10.16 2.86 0.23
N TYR A 116 -9.99 3.53 -0.90
CA TYR A 116 -9.94 4.99 -1.02
C TYR A 116 -11.24 5.50 -1.63
N LEU A 117 -12.12 6.02 -0.78
CA LEU A 117 -13.45 6.48 -1.17
C LEU A 117 -13.48 8.00 -1.05
N ASN A 118 -13.22 8.68 -2.16
CA ASN A 118 -13.06 10.13 -2.25
C ASN A 118 -11.99 10.68 -1.28
N PRO A 119 -10.72 10.31 -1.48
CA PRO A 119 -9.63 10.58 -0.55
C PRO A 119 -9.04 12.02 -0.65
N MET A 120 -9.72 12.96 -1.31
CA MET A 120 -9.24 14.33 -1.53
C MET A 120 -7.81 14.32 -2.06
N ASP A 121 -6.82 14.79 -1.29
CA ASP A 121 -5.39 14.67 -1.62
C ASP A 121 -4.73 13.68 -0.64
N THR A 122 -4.46 12.46 -1.10
CA THR A 122 -3.90 11.38 -0.26
C THR A 122 -2.65 10.79 -0.89
N VAL A 123 -1.62 10.62 -0.04
CA VAL A 123 -0.38 9.92 -0.36
C VAL A 123 -0.32 8.65 0.48
N SER A 124 -0.15 7.49 -0.15
CA SER A 124 -0.08 6.20 0.52
C SER A 124 1.19 5.45 0.14
N GLY A 125 2.08 5.25 1.11
CA GLY A 125 3.25 4.40 1.00
C GLY A 125 3.02 3.07 1.69
N ILE A 126 3.38 1.97 1.04
CA ILE A 126 3.25 0.62 1.57
C ILE A 126 4.58 -0.08 1.30
N GLN A 127 5.25 -0.54 2.35
CA GLN A 127 6.46 -1.33 2.23
C GLN A 127 6.31 -2.64 3.03
N VAL A 128 6.50 -3.76 2.36
CA VAL A 128 6.37 -5.09 2.96
C VAL A 128 7.66 -5.86 2.78
N HIS A 129 8.24 -6.32 3.89
CA HIS A 129 9.42 -7.17 3.92
C HIS A 129 9.02 -8.62 4.21
N GLN A 130 9.01 -9.45 3.17
CA GLN A 130 8.81 -10.90 3.27
C GLN A 130 10.13 -11.57 3.61
N ASN A 131 10.52 -11.52 4.89
CA ASN A 131 11.79 -12.05 5.39
C ASN A 131 11.75 -13.56 5.59
N GLY A 132 10.60 -14.06 6.03
CA GLY A 132 10.41 -15.46 6.31
C GLY A 132 10.22 -16.32 5.07
N ARG A 133 10.73 -17.55 5.14
CA ARG A 133 10.47 -18.61 4.17
C ARG A 133 8.97 -18.87 4.07
N LYS A 134 8.44 -18.93 2.84
CA LYS A 134 7.01 -19.17 2.57
C LYS A 134 6.07 -18.16 3.23
N SER A 135 6.53 -16.95 3.52
CA SER A 135 5.60 -15.88 3.89
C SER A 135 4.77 -15.46 2.68
N VAL A 136 3.54 -15.03 2.93
CA VAL A 136 2.56 -14.68 1.90
C VAL A 136 2.07 -13.26 2.14
N PHE A 137 2.06 -12.45 1.09
CA PHE A 137 1.49 -11.11 1.12
C PHE A 137 0.42 -10.97 0.03
N THR A 138 -0.78 -10.59 0.43
CA THR A 138 -1.87 -10.27 -0.49
C THR A 138 -2.26 -8.81 -0.31
N SER A 139 -2.27 -8.02 -1.38
CA SER A 139 -2.75 -6.65 -1.40
C SER A 139 -3.99 -6.54 -2.29
N ASN A 140 -5.07 -5.99 -1.72
CA ASN A 140 -6.28 -5.65 -2.46
C ASN A 140 -6.56 -4.15 -2.31
N ILE A 141 -6.44 -3.40 -3.40
CA ILE A 141 -6.60 -1.95 -3.40
C ILE A 141 -7.82 -1.58 -4.24
N GLY A 142 -8.76 -0.86 -3.64
CA GLY A 142 -9.94 -0.31 -4.30
C GLY A 142 -9.94 1.21 -4.21
N TYR A 143 -10.21 1.93 -5.30
CA TYR A 143 -10.40 3.38 -5.24
C TYR A 143 -11.56 3.89 -6.10
N LEU A 144 -12.22 4.93 -5.59
CA LEU A 144 -13.19 5.75 -6.30
C LEU A 144 -12.77 7.21 -6.13
N LEU A 145 -12.37 7.83 -7.23
CA LEU A 145 -11.92 9.23 -7.27
C LEU A 145 -12.90 10.05 -8.12
N ASP A 146 -13.30 11.22 -7.63
CA ASP A 146 -14.19 12.15 -8.34
C ASP A 146 -13.71 13.60 -8.16
N GLY A 147 -14.18 14.50 -9.02
CA GLY A 147 -13.85 15.92 -8.94
C GLY A 147 -12.35 16.18 -9.13
N GLU A 148 -11.70 16.71 -8.09
CA GLU A 148 -10.28 17.07 -8.08
C GLU A 148 -9.44 16.12 -7.19
N ASP A 149 -9.98 14.96 -6.82
CA ASP A 149 -9.26 13.99 -5.99
C ASP A 149 -7.89 13.64 -6.60
N ALA A 150 -6.85 13.63 -5.77
CA ALA A 150 -5.49 13.21 -6.08
C ALA A 150 -5.10 12.05 -5.16
N LEU A 151 -4.80 10.89 -5.76
CA LEU A 151 -4.36 9.70 -5.04
C LEU A 151 -3.00 9.24 -5.55
N ASP A 152 -2.03 9.19 -4.65
CA ASP A 152 -0.68 8.77 -4.94
C ASP A 152 -0.34 7.53 -4.10
N ILE A 153 -0.16 6.38 -4.75
CA ILE A 153 0.11 5.10 -4.08
C ILE A 153 1.48 4.59 -4.53
N ASN A 154 2.29 4.18 -3.56
CA ASN A 154 3.54 3.46 -3.79
C ASN A 154 3.54 2.17 -2.96
N LEU A 155 3.53 1.03 -3.63
CA LEU A 155 3.62 -0.29 -3.04
C LEU A 155 4.98 -0.91 -3.39
N ASP A 156 5.75 -1.27 -2.36
CA ASP A 156 7.05 -1.90 -2.46
C ASP A 156 7.05 -3.23 -1.68
N VAL A 157 7.10 -4.34 -2.42
CA VAL A 157 7.13 -5.69 -1.84
C VAL A 157 8.51 -6.28 -2.00
N VAL A 158 9.27 -6.28 -0.90
CA VAL A 158 10.63 -6.80 -0.82
C VAL A 158 10.58 -8.27 -0.40
N GLN A 159 10.96 -9.15 -1.31
CA GLN A 159 11.02 -10.59 -1.11
C GLN A 159 12.46 -11.01 -0.79
N ASN A 160 12.71 -11.37 0.47
CA ASN A 160 14.01 -11.83 0.96
C ASN A 160 14.00 -13.35 1.25
N GLY A 161 12.88 -13.85 1.77
CA GLY A 161 12.70 -15.25 2.12
C GLY A 161 12.55 -16.15 0.89
N LYS A 162 12.93 -17.43 1.04
CA LYS A 162 12.72 -18.42 -0.02
C LYS A 162 11.25 -18.77 -0.18
N LYS A 163 10.80 -18.93 -1.42
CA LYS A 163 9.45 -19.40 -1.76
C LYS A 163 8.34 -18.50 -1.18
N THR A 164 8.62 -17.20 -1.10
CA THR A 164 7.63 -16.20 -0.74
C THR A 164 6.65 -16.02 -1.90
N GLU A 165 5.43 -15.63 -1.57
CA GLU A 165 4.39 -15.36 -2.54
C GLU A 165 3.84 -13.95 -2.31
N SER A 166 3.78 -13.14 -3.36
CA SER A 166 3.07 -11.86 -3.33
C SER A 166 2.03 -11.77 -4.43
N ASN A 167 0.85 -11.24 -4.10
CA ASN A 167 -0.21 -10.98 -5.07
C ASN A 167 -0.88 -9.64 -4.78
N THR A 168 -0.97 -8.79 -5.80
CA THR A 168 -1.58 -7.47 -5.73
C THR A 168 -2.69 -7.34 -6.77
N ASP A 169 -3.93 -7.07 -6.34
CA ASP A 169 -5.05 -6.73 -7.24
C ASP A 169 -5.52 -5.31 -6.93
N VAL A 170 -5.41 -4.42 -7.92
CA VAL A 170 -5.77 -3.01 -7.84
C VAL A 170 -6.95 -2.74 -8.77
N LYS A 171 -8.00 -2.13 -8.24
CA LYS A 171 -9.18 -1.76 -9.01
C LYS A 171 -9.60 -0.34 -8.70
N GLY A 172 -10.00 0.40 -9.71
CA GLY A 172 -10.69 1.64 -9.42
C GLY A 172 -11.27 2.40 -10.58
N VAL A 173 -11.94 3.48 -10.20
CA VAL A 173 -12.69 4.35 -11.09
C VAL A 173 -12.23 5.78 -10.88
N LEU A 174 -11.96 6.48 -11.98
CA LEU A 174 -11.66 7.92 -11.98
C LEU A 174 -12.75 8.67 -12.73
N ARG A 175 -13.18 9.81 -12.17
CA ARG A 175 -14.17 10.70 -12.76
C ARG A 175 -13.76 12.17 -12.59
N GLY A 176 -14.28 13.05 -13.43
CA GLY A 176 -14.01 14.48 -13.40
C GLY A 176 -12.57 14.79 -13.78
N HIS A 177 -11.86 15.53 -12.95
CA HIS A 177 -10.46 15.91 -13.15
C HIS A 177 -9.51 15.15 -12.22
N ALA A 178 -9.98 14.02 -11.65
CA ALA A 178 -9.25 13.24 -10.68
C ALA A 178 -7.91 12.72 -11.24
N LYS A 179 -6.92 12.62 -10.35
CA LYS A 179 -5.56 12.21 -10.66
C LYS A 179 -5.16 11.02 -9.81
N LYS A 180 -4.61 9.99 -10.44
CA LYS A 180 -4.05 8.84 -9.76
C LYS A 180 -2.65 8.55 -10.27
N THR A 181 -1.74 8.31 -9.34
CA THR A 181 -0.46 7.68 -9.65
C THR A 181 -0.30 6.43 -8.80
N PHE A 182 -0.16 5.27 -9.45
CA PHE A 182 0.15 4.00 -8.80
C PHE A 182 1.55 3.55 -9.21
N ARG A 183 2.37 3.27 -8.21
CA ARG A 183 3.66 2.61 -8.34
C ARG A 183 3.61 1.28 -7.62
N GLY A 184 3.91 0.22 -8.35
CA GLY A 184 3.96 -1.13 -7.83
C GLY A 184 5.33 -1.73 -8.08
N THR A 185 6.03 -2.14 -7.02
CA THR A 185 7.35 -2.74 -7.10
C THR A 185 7.33 -4.13 -6.48
N ILE A 186 7.75 -5.12 -7.28
CA ILE A 186 8.09 -6.46 -6.80
C ILE A 186 9.61 -6.54 -6.82
N ASP A 187 10.22 -6.69 -5.64
CA ASP A 187 11.67 -6.67 -5.48
C ASP A 187 12.17 -8.03 -4.94
N PHE A 188 12.66 -8.88 -5.86
CA PHE A 188 13.28 -10.15 -5.52
C PHE A 188 14.75 -9.95 -5.16
N ARG A 189 15.08 -10.09 -3.88
CA ARG A 189 16.45 -10.00 -3.38
C ARG A 189 17.16 -11.36 -3.47
N ASN A 190 18.49 -11.31 -3.47
CA ASN A 190 19.31 -12.52 -3.38
C ASN A 190 18.92 -13.31 -2.11
N GLY A 191 18.64 -14.60 -2.27
CA GLY A 191 18.09 -15.44 -1.20
C GLY A 191 16.60 -15.77 -1.35
N ALA A 192 15.88 -15.09 -2.25
CA ALA A 192 14.46 -15.31 -2.53
C ALA A 192 14.19 -16.47 -3.51
N ALA A 193 15.05 -17.50 -3.53
CA ALA A 193 14.92 -18.60 -4.49
C ALA A 193 13.56 -19.32 -4.36
N GLY A 194 12.93 -19.54 -5.51
CA GLY A 194 11.61 -20.13 -5.70
C GLY A 194 10.44 -19.20 -5.38
N SER A 195 10.69 -17.90 -5.21
CA SER A 195 9.66 -16.91 -4.88
C SER A 195 8.91 -16.41 -6.10
N VAL A 196 7.65 -16.01 -5.89
CA VAL A 196 6.75 -15.55 -6.96
C VAL A 196 6.05 -14.24 -6.57
N GLY A 197 5.75 -13.43 -7.58
CA GLY A 197 5.06 -12.16 -7.41
C GLY A 197 4.13 -11.87 -8.58
N ALA A 198 2.94 -11.40 -8.30
CA ALA A 198 1.98 -10.97 -9.30
C ALA A 198 1.35 -9.63 -8.93
N GLU A 199 1.16 -8.77 -9.92
CA GLU A 199 0.39 -7.54 -9.79
C GLU A 199 -0.59 -7.43 -10.97
N ARG A 200 -1.81 -7.02 -10.66
CA ARG A 200 -2.83 -6.71 -11.64
C ARG A 200 -3.51 -5.40 -11.29
N GLU A 201 -3.70 -4.55 -12.30
CA GLU A 201 -4.52 -3.36 -12.18
C GLU A 201 -5.64 -3.32 -13.24
N GLU A 202 -6.86 -2.98 -12.80
CA GLU A 202 -8.00 -2.66 -13.66
C GLU A 202 -8.53 -1.27 -13.34
N VAL A 203 -8.46 -0.36 -14.31
CA VAL A 203 -8.90 1.03 -14.15
C VAL A 203 -10.00 1.35 -15.14
N LEU A 204 -11.04 2.04 -14.67
CA LEU A 204 -12.10 2.58 -15.50
C LEU A 204 -12.08 4.11 -15.47
N LEU A 205 -11.94 4.73 -16.63
CA LEU A 205 -11.88 6.19 -16.79
C LEU A 205 -13.23 6.71 -17.26
N MET A 206 -13.93 7.51 -16.44
CA MET A 206 -15.27 8.01 -16.74
C MET A 206 -15.30 9.29 -17.57
N ASP A 207 -14.19 10.05 -17.60
CA ASP A 207 -14.10 11.34 -18.30
C ASP A 207 -12.72 11.47 -18.96
N GLU A 208 -12.61 12.18 -20.08
CA GLU A 208 -11.34 12.44 -20.79
C GLU A 208 -10.36 13.29 -19.97
N THR A 209 -10.86 13.99 -18.94
CA THR A 209 -10.11 14.93 -18.11
C THR A 209 -9.35 14.28 -16.96
N VAL A 210 -9.55 12.98 -16.70
CA VAL A 210 -8.86 12.26 -15.64
C VAL A 210 -7.40 11.98 -16.00
N GLN A 211 -6.53 11.88 -14.99
CA GLN A 211 -5.13 11.52 -15.19
C GLN A 211 -4.83 10.22 -14.46
N ASN A 212 -4.55 9.16 -15.20
CA ASN A 212 -4.15 7.87 -14.66
C ASN A 212 -2.69 7.57 -15.04
N LYS A 213 -1.84 7.39 -14.03
CA LYS A 213 -0.45 6.94 -14.18
C LYS A 213 -0.26 5.63 -13.41
N THR A 214 0.33 4.65 -14.08
CA THR A 214 0.60 3.32 -13.53
C THR A 214 2.02 2.92 -13.91
N VAL A 215 2.85 2.64 -12.91
CA VAL A 215 4.29 2.38 -13.06
C VAL A 215 4.64 1.08 -12.33
N PRO A 216 4.49 -0.07 -13.00
CA PRO A 216 4.88 -1.35 -12.44
C PRO A 216 6.38 -1.60 -12.66
N VAL A 217 7.08 -2.07 -11.63
CA VAL A 217 8.53 -2.35 -11.64
C VAL A 217 8.76 -3.76 -11.08
N ILE A 218 9.62 -4.53 -11.74
CA ILE A 218 10.14 -5.80 -11.19
C ILE A 218 11.65 -5.67 -11.10
N LEU A 219 12.19 -5.85 -9.90
CA LEU A 219 13.62 -5.91 -9.65
C LEU A 219 13.99 -7.36 -9.34
N CYS A 220 14.92 -7.93 -10.12
CA CYS A 220 15.35 -9.32 -9.96
C CYS A 220 16.85 -9.37 -9.67
N ALA A 221 17.22 -9.67 -8.43
CA ALA A 221 18.58 -9.97 -8.00
C ALA A 221 18.81 -11.48 -7.72
N GLU A 222 17.79 -12.31 -7.95
CA GLU A 222 17.80 -13.77 -7.81
C GLU A 222 17.39 -14.41 -9.14
N GLU A 223 17.95 -15.58 -9.46
CA GLU A 223 17.71 -16.24 -10.76
C GLU A 223 16.43 -17.08 -10.76
N ASP A 224 16.17 -17.81 -9.67
CA ASP A 224 15.03 -18.71 -9.51
C ASP A 224 13.80 -17.97 -8.98
N VAL A 225 13.25 -17.03 -9.75
CA VAL A 225 12.05 -16.24 -9.38
C VAL A 225 11.12 -16.02 -10.58
N ALA A 226 9.84 -15.78 -10.30
CA ALA A 226 8.86 -15.43 -11.32
C ALA A 226 8.01 -14.21 -10.90
N GLY A 227 8.07 -13.15 -11.69
CA GLY A 227 7.27 -11.94 -11.51
C GLY A 227 6.36 -11.70 -12.71
N THR A 228 5.12 -11.26 -12.47
CA THR A 228 4.19 -10.85 -13.53
C THR A 228 3.48 -9.55 -13.19
N HIS A 229 3.31 -8.71 -14.20
CA HIS A 229 2.59 -7.44 -14.11
C HIS A 229 1.53 -7.38 -15.22
N GLY A 230 0.31 -6.99 -14.88
CA GLY A 230 -0.78 -6.79 -15.83
C GLY A 230 -1.55 -5.52 -15.51
N ALA A 231 -1.86 -4.72 -16.54
CA ALA A 231 -2.72 -3.55 -16.38
C ALA A 231 -3.74 -3.50 -17.51
N SER A 232 -4.98 -3.15 -17.18
CA SER A 232 -6.05 -2.89 -18.14
C SER A 232 -6.72 -1.56 -17.84
N ILE A 233 -7.02 -0.81 -18.90
CA ILE A 233 -7.69 0.49 -18.81
C ILE A 233 -8.92 0.43 -19.71
N GLY A 234 -10.09 0.60 -19.09
CA GLY A 234 -11.36 0.80 -19.76
C GLY A 234 -11.74 2.28 -19.80
N GLN A 235 -12.57 2.63 -20.78
CA GLN A 235 -13.22 3.93 -20.92
C GLN A 235 -14.74 3.71 -20.98
#